data_AF-A0A553NQ24-F1
#
_entry.id   AF-A0A553NQ24-F1
#
_cell.length_a   1.000
_cell.length_b   1.000
_cell.length_c   1.000
_cell.angle_alpha   90.00
_cell.angle_beta   90.00
_cell.angle_gamma   90.00
#
_symmetry.space_group_name_H-M   'P 1'
#
loop_
_entity.id
_entity.type
_entity.pdbx_description
1 polymer ?
#
loop_
_entity_poly.entity_id
_entity_poly.type
_entity_poly.pdbx_seq_one_letter_code
_entity_poly.pdbx_strand_id
1 'polypeptide(L)'
;MTLGSALGVISVLIFGMGLVEGVKAKNFQCDAVNQTSLPCLPVDYSKFELPMPTDINKISISAYIDEVMHVKEDDYSITFSCYLNVKWSDPRIHLDRDFGKEQAGVGGKGSERQTILVPVTLEMVDELWLPNVFIYNMKEFKVTNVLNKQAGLWIGTDKSILYSQAVHITFMCPMNFARFPLDTQVCKFQLGSYSYSDLKMMFETEMAGYSPPKHTNSIPLDFEINISKLSLADQTYIAGSLGNFSLAGFELVLDRHMASYLLGYYLPTGLFVMASWIGFLIPVEAIPGRMALLITLFLVLMNIFNTITTITPKTDGLTAIQAHFNNKSLDLVCEIFMGSHMN
;
A
#
# COMPACT_ATOMS: atom_id res chain seq x y z
N MET A 1 -49.89 -42.76 22.27
CA MET A 1 -49.80 -42.56 23.73
C MET A 1 -49.06 -43.76 24.32
N THR A 2 -48.11 -43.47 25.21
CA THR A 2 -47.40 -44.35 26.18
C THR A 2 -46.55 -45.51 25.60
N LEU A 3 -45.21 -45.43 25.63
CA LEU A 3 -44.23 -45.60 26.74
C LEU A 3 -43.80 -47.07 26.96
N GLY A 4 -42.52 -47.34 26.67
CA GLY A 4 -41.62 -48.08 27.57
C GLY A 4 -41.42 -49.59 27.36
N SER A 5 -40.24 -49.99 26.90
CA SER A 5 -39.35 -50.93 27.62
C SER A 5 -37.97 -51.03 26.96
N ALA A 6 -36.93 -50.79 27.76
CA ALA A 6 -35.52 -50.83 27.44
C ALA A 6 -34.94 -52.26 27.50
N LEU A 7 -33.79 -52.46 26.83
CA LEU A 7 -32.68 -53.43 27.03
C LEU A 7 -31.97 -53.50 25.65
N GLY A 8 -30.72 -53.13 25.41
CA GLY A 8 -29.52 -53.04 26.23
C GLY A 8 -28.40 -53.63 25.36
N VAL A 9 -27.63 -52.77 24.66
CA VAL A 9 -26.42 -53.21 23.93
C VAL A 9 -25.28 -52.30 24.35
N ILE A 10 -24.43 -52.83 25.21
CA ILE A 10 -23.16 -52.26 25.63
C ILE A 10 -22.15 -52.58 24.52
N SER A 11 -21.70 -51.57 23.78
CA SER A 11 -20.50 -51.66 22.94
C SER A 11 -19.42 -50.79 23.58
N VAL A 12 -18.43 -51.46 24.16
CA VAL A 12 -17.23 -50.85 24.75
C VAL A 12 -16.36 -50.31 23.63
N LEU A 13 -16.15 -48.99 23.62
CA LEU A 13 -15.13 -48.30 22.84
C LEU A 13 -13.75 -48.70 23.39
N ILE A 14 -13.02 -49.53 22.65
CA ILE A 14 -11.56 -49.66 22.80
C ILE A 14 -10.95 -48.66 21.82
N PHE A 15 -10.50 -47.52 22.37
CA PHE A 15 -9.71 -46.54 21.65
C PHE A 15 -8.31 -47.14 21.43
N GLY A 16 -8.09 -47.70 20.25
CA GLY A 16 -6.74 -47.99 19.77
C GLY A 16 -6.04 -46.67 19.47
N MET A 17 -5.09 -46.29 20.33
CA MET A 17 -4.09 -45.26 20.05
C MET A 17 -3.23 -45.71 18.86
N GLY A 18 -3.72 -45.45 17.64
CA GLY A 18 -2.87 -45.36 16.48
C GLY A 18 -2.12 -44.05 16.56
N LEU A 19 -0.84 -44.13 16.98
CA LEU A 19 0.13 -43.08 16.74
C LEU A 19 0.09 -42.79 15.23
N VAL A 20 -0.50 -41.66 14.86
CA VAL A 20 -0.26 -41.04 13.56
C VAL A 20 1.24 -40.74 13.55
N GLU A 21 2.00 -41.57 12.84
CA GLU A 21 3.40 -41.30 12.57
C GLU A 21 3.49 -39.88 12.01
N GLY A 22 4.18 -39.03 12.77
CA GLY A 22 4.41 -37.65 12.44
C GLY A 22 4.96 -37.54 11.03
N VAL A 23 4.42 -36.57 10.31
CA VAL A 23 4.93 -36.00 9.07
C VAL A 23 6.47 -36.04 9.06
N LYS A 24 7.04 -36.73 8.06
CA LYS A 24 8.48 -36.78 7.77
C LYS A 24 9.12 -35.40 7.93
N ALA A 25 10.12 -35.29 8.79
CA ALA A 25 10.91 -34.09 9.00
C ALA A 25 11.63 -33.69 7.70
N LYS A 26 11.34 -32.50 7.19
CA LYS A 26 12.05 -31.90 6.05
C LYS A 26 13.35 -31.29 6.57
N ASN A 27 14.36 -32.13 6.78
CA ASN A 27 15.60 -31.66 7.38
C ASN A 27 16.48 -31.02 6.31
N PHE A 28 16.33 -29.71 6.08
CA PHE A 28 17.30 -28.84 5.39
C PHE A 28 18.64 -28.74 6.15
N GLN A 29 18.93 -29.71 7.00
CA GLN A 29 20.12 -29.77 7.84
C GLN A 29 21.30 -30.26 7.02
N CYS A 30 22.49 -29.74 7.31
CA CYS A 30 23.72 -30.22 6.67
C CYS A 30 23.99 -31.67 7.08
N ASP A 31 23.99 -32.57 6.10
CA ASP A 31 24.39 -33.96 6.30
C ASP A 31 25.90 -34.11 6.06
N ALA A 32 26.58 -34.89 6.90
CA ALA A 32 28.03 -35.01 6.90
C ALA A 32 28.58 -35.90 5.77
N VAL A 33 27.71 -36.63 5.07
CA VAL A 33 28.12 -37.78 4.24
C VAL A 33 27.88 -37.58 2.74
N ASN A 34 26.98 -36.68 2.32
CA ASN A 34 26.73 -36.37 0.91
C ASN A 34 26.44 -34.88 0.73
N GLN A 35 27.49 -34.10 0.47
CA GLN A 35 27.35 -32.70 0.05
C GLN A 35 26.75 -32.66 -1.35
N THR A 36 25.43 -32.55 -1.41
CA THR A 36 24.75 -32.07 -2.61
C THR A 36 24.97 -30.56 -2.69
N SER A 37 24.98 -30.01 -3.91
CA SER A 37 25.17 -28.59 -4.23
C SER A 37 24.08 -27.64 -3.70
N LEU A 38 23.31 -28.08 -2.71
CA LEU A 38 22.19 -27.38 -2.11
C LEU A 38 22.63 -26.65 -0.83
N PRO A 39 22.05 -25.46 -0.55
CA PRO A 39 22.31 -24.76 0.69
C PRO A 39 21.72 -25.54 1.86
N CYS A 40 22.44 -25.61 2.98
CA CYS A 40 22.01 -26.34 4.16
C CYS A 40 22.21 -25.52 5.44
N LEU A 41 21.38 -25.82 6.45
CA LEU A 41 21.41 -25.21 7.77
C LEU A 41 22.21 -26.09 8.72
N PRO A 42 23.09 -25.53 9.57
CA PRO A 42 23.81 -26.34 10.55
C PRO A 42 22.85 -26.88 11.62
N VAL A 43 23.25 -27.94 12.33
CA VAL A 43 22.39 -28.66 13.28
C VAL A 43 21.99 -27.79 14.48
N ASP A 44 22.83 -26.82 14.84
CA ASP A 44 22.63 -25.84 15.89
C ASP A 44 21.92 -24.55 15.41
N TYR A 45 21.43 -24.53 14.16
CA TYR A 45 20.71 -23.37 13.63
C TYR A 45 19.40 -23.12 14.38
N SER A 46 19.29 -21.95 15.02
CA SER A 46 18.07 -21.49 15.63
C SER A 46 17.47 -20.33 14.84
N LYS A 47 16.28 -20.55 14.27
CA LYS A 47 15.50 -19.51 13.56
C LYS A 47 14.96 -18.40 14.48
N PHE A 48 15.09 -18.56 15.80
CA PHE A 48 14.65 -17.56 16.78
C PHE A 48 15.78 -16.57 17.15
N GLU A 49 17.02 -16.89 16.77
CA GLU A 49 18.18 -16.06 17.04
C GLU A 49 18.55 -15.19 15.84
N LEU A 50 18.94 -13.95 16.12
CA LEU A 50 19.43 -13.02 15.12
C LEU A 50 20.64 -13.61 14.38
N PRO A 51 20.77 -13.41 13.05
CA PRO A 51 21.93 -13.87 12.29
C PRO A 51 23.25 -13.34 12.83
N MET A 52 23.27 -12.07 13.23
CA MET A 52 24.40 -11.42 13.88
C MET A 52 23.94 -10.82 15.21
N PRO A 53 24.19 -11.50 16.36
CA PRO A 53 23.76 -11.00 17.67
C PRO A 53 24.52 -9.76 18.16
N THR A 54 25.79 -9.62 17.76
CA THR A 54 26.69 -8.53 18.18
C THR A 54 26.71 -7.35 17.22
N ASP A 55 26.44 -7.61 15.94
CA ASP A 55 26.49 -6.60 14.88
C ASP A 55 25.08 -6.16 14.44
N ILE A 56 25.04 -5.10 13.65
CA ILE A 56 23.81 -4.57 13.08
C ILE A 56 23.38 -5.45 11.90
N ASN A 57 22.18 -6.03 12.00
CA ASN A 57 21.58 -6.77 10.91
C ASN A 57 20.96 -5.79 9.91
N LYS A 58 21.61 -5.63 8.75
CA LYS A 58 21.12 -4.78 7.66
C LYS A 58 20.08 -5.51 6.83
N ILE A 59 18.89 -4.93 6.74
CA ILE A 59 17.77 -5.45 5.98
C ILE A 59 17.49 -4.47 4.84
N SER A 60 17.77 -4.91 3.62
CA SER A 60 17.51 -4.13 2.41
C SER A 60 16.10 -4.43 1.92
N ILE A 61 15.31 -3.38 1.77
CA ILE A 61 13.93 -3.45 1.32
C ILE A 61 13.85 -2.87 -0.07
N SER A 62 13.22 -3.63 -0.98
CA SER A 62 12.83 -3.11 -2.27
C SER A 62 11.36 -3.38 -2.52
N ALA A 63 10.61 -2.35 -2.89
CA ALA A 63 9.21 -2.49 -3.27
C ALA A 63 9.11 -2.18 -4.77
N TYR A 64 8.70 -3.19 -5.54
CA TYR A 64 8.37 -3.01 -6.95
C TYR A 64 6.86 -2.93 -7.09
N ILE A 65 6.34 -1.72 -7.26
CA ILE A 65 4.90 -1.48 -7.37
C ILE A 65 4.49 -1.75 -8.81
N ASP A 66 3.61 -2.73 -8.97
CA ASP A 66 3.03 -3.12 -10.25
C ASP A 66 1.90 -2.16 -10.62
N GLU A 67 0.97 -1.94 -9.70
CA GLU A 67 -0.16 -1.03 -9.90
C GLU A 67 -0.69 -0.48 -8.58
N VAL A 68 -1.14 0.77 -8.58
CA VAL A 68 -1.96 1.33 -7.50
C VAL A 68 -3.41 1.00 -7.83
N MET A 69 -4.03 0.12 -7.04
CA MET A 69 -5.34 -0.44 -7.37
C MET A 69 -6.48 0.56 -7.14
N HIS A 70 -6.44 1.28 -6.01
CA HIS A 70 -7.42 2.30 -5.69
C HIS A 70 -6.93 3.21 -4.57
N VAL A 71 -7.33 4.48 -4.68
CA VAL A 71 -7.19 5.51 -3.65
C VAL A 71 -8.58 5.79 -3.10
N LYS A 72 -8.80 5.49 -1.82
CA LYS A 72 -10.07 5.74 -1.12
C LYS A 72 -9.96 6.97 -0.25
N GLU A 73 -10.54 8.06 -0.72
CA GLU A 73 -10.50 9.37 -0.06
C GLU A 73 -11.32 9.39 1.24
N ASP A 74 -12.48 8.70 1.26
CA ASP A 74 -13.37 8.65 2.44
C ASP A 74 -12.76 7.93 3.66
N ASP A 75 -11.90 6.94 3.40
CA ASP A 75 -11.25 6.13 4.43
C ASP A 75 -9.74 6.41 4.52
N TYR A 76 -9.26 7.47 3.86
CA TYR A 76 -7.85 7.87 3.91
C TYR A 76 -6.91 6.69 3.65
N SER A 77 -7.19 5.87 2.63
CA SER A 77 -6.44 4.63 2.39
C SER A 77 -6.06 4.43 0.93
N ILE A 78 -4.92 3.79 0.73
CA ILE A 78 -4.38 3.47 -0.59
C ILE A 78 -4.07 1.99 -0.62
N THR A 79 -4.53 1.33 -1.68
CA THR A 79 -4.23 -0.07 -1.96
C THR A 79 -3.36 -0.16 -3.19
N PHE A 80 -2.21 -0.82 -3.08
CA PHE A 80 -1.34 -1.09 -4.22
C PHE A 80 -0.93 -2.57 -4.25
N SER A 81 -0.69 -3.05 -5.47
CA SER A 81 -0.11 -4.36 -5.77
C SER A 81 1.39 -4.20 -5.95
N CYS A 82 2.19 -4.99 -5.24
CA CYS A 82 3.64 -4.95 -5.39
C CYS A 82 4.30 -6.32 -5.18
N TYR A 83 5.54 -6.41 -5.64
CA TYR A 83 6.48 -7.41 -5.19
C TYR A 83 7.33 -6.79 -4.08
N LEU A 84 7.14 -7.29 -2.85
CA LEU A 84 7.94 -6.89 -1.70
C LEU A 84 9.16 -7.80 -1.61
N ASN A 85 10.33 -7.20 -1.82
CA ASN A 85 11.63 -7.85 -1.74
C ASN A 85 12.30 -7.49 -0.42
N VAL A 86 12.64 -8.51 0.35
CA VAL A 86 13.38 -8.38 1.61
C VAL A 86 14.69 -9.12 1.45
N LYS A 87 15.79 -8.39 1.56
CA LYS A 87 17.15 -8.93 1.43
C LYS A 87 17.91 -8.75 2.74
N TRP A 88 18.51 -9.83 3.23
CA TRP A 88 19.37 -9.80 4.42
C TRP A 88 20.55 -10.75 4.24
N SER A 89 21.48 -10.76 5.18
CA SER A 89 22.60 -11.72 5.18
C SER A 89 22.51 -12.62 6.40
N ASP A 90 22.65 -13.93 6.20
CA ASP A 90 22.77 -14.90 7.29
C ASP A 90 24.08 -15.69 7.17
N PRO A 91 25.14 -15.29 7.92
CA PRO A 91 26.42 -15.96 7.88
C PRO A 91 26.41 -17.43 8.31
N ARG A 92 25.36 -17.86 9.05
CA ARG A 92 25.24 -19.20 9.63
C ARG A 92 24.91 -20.27 8.59
N ILE A 93 24.40 -19.88 7.42
CA ILE A 93 24.11 -20.81 6.33
C ILE A 93 25.41 -21.38 5.77
N HIS A 94 25.41 -22.69 5.53
CA HIS A 94 26.49 -23.37 4.86
C HIS A 94 26.21 -23.44 3.36
N LEU A 95 27.19 -22.98 2.57
CA LEU A 95 27.17 -23.04 1.12
C LEU A 95 28.37 -23.86 0.65
N ASP A 96 28.14 -24.77 -0.28
CA ASP A 96 29.22 -25.52 -0.92
C ASP A 96 30.07 -24.60 -1.82
N ARG A 97 31.33 -24.98 -2.06
CA ARG A 97 32.28 -24.21 -2.88
C ARG A 97 31.84 -24.07 -4.34
N ASP A 98 31.02 -25.00 -4.82
CA ASP A 98 30.50 -25.02 -6.18
C ASP A 98 29.11 -24.38 -6.31
N PHE A 99 28.54 -23.86 -5.21
CA PHE A 99 27.25 -23.20 -5.20
C PHE A 99 27.22 -21.99 -6.16
N GLY A 100 26.22 -21.94 -7.04
CA GLY A 100 26.05 -20.87 -8.03
C GLY A 100 26.89 -21.00 -9.30
N LYS A 101 27.79 -22.00 -9.42
CA LYS A 101 28.61 -22.19 -10.63
C LYS A 101 27.80 -22.57 -11.87
N GLU A 102 26.72 -23.32 -11.70
CA GLU A 102 25.81 -23.70 -12.80
C GLU A 102 25.10 -22.46 -13.38
N GLN A 103 24.67 -21.55 -12.50
CA GLN A 103 23.99 -20.30 -12.85
C GLN A 103 24.94 -19.24 -13.40
N ALA A 104 26.26 -19.36 -13.16
CA ALA A 104 27.30 -18.47 -13.68
C ALA A 104 27.53 -18.62 -15.21
N GLY A 105 27.07 -19.71 -15.81
CA GLY A 105 27.25 -20.02 -17.23
C GLY A 105 28.69 -20.41 -17.61
N VAL A 106 28.82 -21.27 -18.64
CA VAL A 106 30.11 -21.68 -19.22
C VAL A 106 30.67 -20.51 -20.05
N GLY A 107 31.32 -19.55 -19.41
CA GLY A 107 31.92 -18.41 -20.14
C GLY A 107 32.17 -17.13 -19.35
N GLY A 108 31.77 -17.06 -18.07
CA GLY A 108 32.06 -15.93 -17.20
C GLY A 108 33.56 -15.78 -16.91
N LYS A 109 34.30 -15.15 -17.82
CA LYS A 109 35.67 -14.70 -17.56
C LYS A 109 35.63 -13.76 -16.35
N GLY A 110 36.36 -14.14 -15.32
CA GLY A 110 36.45 -13.41 -14.06
C GLY A 110 36.75 -11.93 -14.29
N SER A 111 35.79 -11.09 -13.96
CA SER A 111 36.03 -9.72 -13.52
C SER A 111 34.79 -9.27 -12.75
N GLU A 112 35.05 -8.84 -11.52
CA GLU A 112 34.14 -8.39 -10.47
C GLU A 112 33.31 -9.45 -9.73
N ARG A 113 33.30 -9.29 -8.39
CA ARG A 113 32.61 -10.10 -7.39
C ARG A 113 31.09 -9.97 -7.54
N GLN A 114 30.52 -10.48 -8.63
CA GLN A 114 29.08 -10.46 -8.79
C GLN A 114 28.48 -11.58 -7.95
N THR A 115 27.68 -11.22 -6.94
CA THR A 115 26.88 -12.18 -6.18
C THR A 115 25.88 -12.84 -7.11
N ILE A 116 25.92 -14.17 -7.18
CA ILE A 116 24.99 -14.97 -7.98
C ILE A 116 23.86 -15.41 -7.06
N LEU A 117 22.62 -15.07 -7.42
CA LEU A 117 21.42 -15.47 -6.71
C LEU A 117 20.90 -16.79 -7.28
N VAL A 118 20.88 -17.84 -6.47
CA VAL A 118 20.39 -19.17 -6.84
C VAL A 118 18.98 -19.36 -6.27
N PRO A 119 17.97 -19.71 -7.09
CA PRO A 119 16.62 -19.96 -6.60
C PRO A 119 16.59 -21.23 -5.73
N VAL A 120 15.91 -21.15 -4.60
CA VAL A 120 15.75 -22.23 -3.63
C VAL A 120 14.26 -22.51 -3.39
N THR A 121 13.95 -23.73 -2.98
CA THR A 121 12.58 -24.16 -2.65
C THR A 121 12.00 -23.31 -1.51
N LEU A 122 10.77 -22.83 -1.68
CA LEU A 122 10.07 -22.02 -0.67
C LEU A 122 9.89 -22.72 0.69
N GLU A 123 9.92 -24.05 0.73
CA GLU A 123 9.77 -24.82 1.98
C GLU A 123 10.89 -24.54 2.99
N MET A 124 12.07 -24.07 2.54
CA MET A 124 13.19 -23.70 3.41
C MET A 124 12.89 -22.43 4.23
N VAL A 125 11.94 -21.60 3.79
CA VAL A 125 11.56 -20.35 4.47
C VAL A 125 11.04 -20.62 5.88
N ASP A 126 10.37 -21.75 6.11
CA ASP A 126 9.78 -22.09 7.41
C ASP A 126 10.83 -22.46 8.48
N GLU A 127 12.03 -22.87 8.05
CA GLU A 127 13.16 -23.23 8.92
C GLU A 127 14.20 -22.11 9.06
N LEU A 128 14.09 -21.06 8.25
CA LEU A 128 15.02 -19.95 8.21
C LEU A 128 14.62 -18.84 9.18
N TRP A 129 15.59 -18.13 9.75
CA TRP A 129 15.33 -16.87 10.43
C TRP A 129 14.81 -15.83 9.43
N LEU A 130 13.70 -15.18 9.77
CA LEU A 130 13.12 -14.10 8.97
C LEU A 130 13.19 -12.78 9.74
N PRO A 131 13.56 -11.67 9.09
CA PRO A 131 13.49 -10.36 9.73
C PRO A 131 12.05 -10.04 10.10
N ASN A 132 11.85 -9.48 11.29
CA ASN A 132 10.55 -8.99 11.72
C ASN A 132 10.24 -7.69 10.97
N VAL A 133 9.51 -7.79 9.87
CA VAL A 133 9.06 -6.65 9.07
C VAL A 133 7.68 -6.21 9.55
N PHE A 134 7.61 -4.99 10.05
CA PHE A 134 6.39 -4.34 10.51
C PHE A 134 6.08 -3.14 9.60
N ILE A 135 4.87 -3.09 9.06
CA ILE A 135 4.40 -2.00 8.19
C ILE A 135 3.61 -1.02 9.04
N TYR A 136 4.04 0.24 9.05
CA TYR A 136 3.37 1.31 9.77
C TYR A 136 2.10 1.74 9.04
N ASN A 137 1.06 2.10 9.80
CA ASN A 137 -0.24 2.53 9.28
C ASN A 137 -0.91 1.52 8.34
N MET A 138 -0.54 0.24 8.43
CA MET A 138 -1.15 -0.82 7.63
C MET A 138 -2.59 -1.07 8.09
N LYS A 139 -3.52 -1.07 7.13
CA LYS A 139 -4.93 -1.48 7.35
C LYS A 139 -5.16 -2.93 6.96
N GLU A 140 -4.58 -3.36 5.84
CA GLU A 140 -4.77 -4.70 5.32
C GLU A 140 -3.51 -5.16 4.57
N PHE A 141 -3.19 -6.45 4.69
CA PHE A 141 -2.11 -7.10 3.97
C PHE A 141 -2.60 -8.43 3.41
N LYS A 142 -2.61 -8.56 2.10
CA LYS A 142 -3.07 -9.75 1.39
C LYS A 142 -1.94 -10.34 0.59
N VAL A 143 -1.66 -11.61 0.80
CA VAL A 143 -0.69 -12.37 0.01
C VAL A 143 -1.37 -12.88 -1.25
N THR A 144 -0.76 -12.66 -2.42
CA THR A 144 -1.27 -13.20 -3.68
C THR A 144 -0.97 -14.69 -3.76
N ASN A 145 -2.01 -15.51 -3.90
CA ASN A 145 -1.92 -16.94 -4.05
C ASN A 145 -2.93 -17.45 -5.10
N VAL A 146 -2.50 -18.39 -5.94
CA VAL A 146 -3.39 -19.03 -6.93
C VAL A 146 -3.48 -20.53 -6.65
N LEU A 147 -2.33 -21.20 -6.66
CA LEU A 147 -2.19 -22.60 -6.23
C LEU A 147 -1.33 -22.69 -4.96
N ASN A 148 -0.26 -21.90 -4.92
CA ASN A 148 0.63 -21.69 -3.78
C ASN A 148 0.88 -20.19 -3.60
N LYS A 149 1.56 -19.82 -2.51
CA LYS A 149 2.05 -18.44 -2.30
C LYS A 149 2.89 -18.03 -3.50
N GLN A 150 2.58 -16.90 -4.13
CA GLN A 150 3.37 -16.34 -5.22
C GLN A 150 4.60 -15.63 -4.66
N ALA A 151 5.56 -16.44 -4.23
CA ALA A 151 6.80 -16.01 -3.61
C ALA A 151 8.01 -16.67 -4.28
N GLY A 152 9.19 -16.12 -4.04
CA GLY A 152 10.45 -16.75 -4.40
C GLY A 152 11.49 -16.53 -3.29
N LEU A 153 12.37 -17.51 -3.14
CA LEU A 153 13.52 -17.45 -2.27
C LEU A 153 14.78 -17.62 -3.13
N TRP A 154 15.74 -16.72 -2.98
CA TRP A 154 17.06 -16.85 -3.60
C TRP A 154 18.14 -16.70 -2.54
N ILE A 155 19.17 -17.51 -2.66
CA ILE A 155 20.35 -17.43 -1.81
C ILE A 155 21.55 -17.04 -2.68
N GLY A 156 22.24 -15.99 -2.25
CA GLY A 156 23.45 -15.48 -2.87
C GLY A 156 24.68 -16.28 -2.49
N THR A 157 25.67 -16.33 -3.39
CA THR A 157 27.00 -16.91 -3.11
C THR A 157 27.75 -16.22 -1.97
N ASP A 158 27.34 -15.00 -1.61
CA ASP A 158 27.82 -14.22 -0.47
C ASP A 158 27.01 -14.45 0.83
N LYS A 159 26.13 -15.46 0.85
CA LYS A 159 25.18 -15.73 1.95
C LYS A 159 24.17 -14.61 2.18
N SER A 160 23.94 -13.74 1.20
CA SER A 160 22.73 -12.93 1.17
C SER A 160 21.53 -13.79 0.83
N ILE A 161 20.38 -13.42 1.36
CA ILE A 161 19.11 -14.10 1.15
C ILE A 161 18.14 -13.05 0.65
N LEU A 162 17.47 -13.33 -0.44
CA LEU A 162 16.43 -12.51 -1.03
C LEU A 162 15.13 -13.28 -0.97
N TYR A 163 14.16 -12.75 -0.22
CA TYR A 163 12.79 -13.23 -0.21
C TYR A 163 11.91 -12.22 -0.95
N SER A 164 11.23 -12.67 -2.00
CA SER A 164 10.26 -11.87 -2.75
C SER A 164 8.87 -12.44 -2.57
N GLN A 165 7.88 -11.59 -2.29
CA GLN A 165 6.48 -11.99 -2.17
C GLN A 165 5.60 -10.99 -2.92
N ALA A 166 4.72 -11.49 -3.80
CA ALA A 166 3.65 -10.70 -4.38
C ALA A 166 2.54 -10.47 -3.35
N VAL A 167 2.17 -9.20 -3.15
CA VAL A 167 1.24 -8.77 -2.10
C VAL A 167 0.38 -7.59 -2.54
N HIS A 168 -0.81 -7.50 -1.95
CA HIS A 168 -1.62 -6.28 -1.94
C HIS A 168 -1.55 -5.66 -0.55
N ILE A 169 -1.10 -4.41 -0.50
CA ILE A 169 -0.95 -3.68 0.76
C ILE A 169 -1.92 -2.50 0.75
N THR A 170 -2.72 -2.43 1.80
CA THR A 170 -3.59 -1.28 2.08
C THR A 170 -3.04 -0.57 3.30
N PHE A 171 -2.66 0.69 3.14
CA PHE A 171 -2.16 1.52 4.24
C PHE A 171 -2.95 2.82 4.34
N MET A 172 -2.96 3.39 5.54
CA MET A 172 -3.60 4.66 5.83
C MET A 172 -2.68 5.81 5.41
N CYS A 173 -3.21 6.73 4.62
CA CYS A 173 -2.57 7.98 4.24
C CYS A 173 -3.47 9.16 4.63
N PRO A 174 -3.07 10.00 5.60
CA PRO A 174 -3.82 11.19 5.97
C PRO A 174 -3.69 12.26 4.88
N MET A 175 -4.66 12.28 3.97
CA MET A 175 -4.78 13.25 2.89
C MET A 175 -5.36 14.58 3.39
N ASN A 176 -4.97 15.68 2.75
CA ASN A 176 -5.47 17.02 3.05
C ASN A 176 -6.25 17.57 1.85
N PHE A 177 -7.59 17.59 1.96
CA PHE A 177 -8.48 18.05 0.89
C PHE A 177 -8.87 19.53 0.99
N ALA A 178 -8.16 20.36 1.78
CA ALA A 178 -8.46 21.80 1.90
C ALA A 178 -8.46 22.50 0.53
N ARG A 179 -7.59 22.07 -0.39
CA ARG A 179 -7.47 22.62 -1.75
C ARG A 179 -8.21 21.81 -2.83
N PHE A 180 -9.05 20.85 -2.45
CA PHE A 180 -9.77 20.01 -3.41
C PHE A 180 -10.54 20.86 -4.44
N PRO A 181 -10.46 20.54 -5.76
CA PRO A 181 -9.74 19.42 -6.40
C PRO A 181 -8.33 19.78 -6.93
N LEU A 182 -7.76 20.92 -6.51
CA LEU A 182 -6.42 21.39 -6.88
C LEU A 182 -5.37 20.96 -5.84
N ASP A 183 -5.57 19.78 -5.27
CA ASP A 183 -4.80 19.22 -4.18
C ASP A 183 -3.73 18.25 -4.70
N THR A 184 -2.58 18.26 -4.03
CA THR A 184 -1.52 17.25 -4.16
C THR A 184 -1.43 16.53 -2.83
N GLN A 185 -1.50 15.20 -2.85
CA GLN A 185 -1.41 14.38 -1.65
C GLN A 185 -0.05 13.72 -1.56
N VAL A 186 0.53 13.70 -0.36
CA VAL A 186 1.81 13.07 -0.08
C VAL A 186 1.60 11.96 0.93
N CYS A 187 1.75 10.72 0.47
CA CYS A 187 1.53 9.53 1.25
C CYS A 187 2.86 8.81 1.50
N LYS A 188 3.15 8.51 2.77
CA LYS A 188 4.40 7.86 3.16
C LYS A 188 4.11 6.41 3.50
N PHE A 189 4.69 5.51 2.72
CA PHE A 189 4.71 4.09 3.04
C PHE A 189 5.99 3.79 3.82
N GLN A 190 5.83 3.29 5.05
CA GLN A 190 6.95 3.06 5.98
C GLN A 190 6.87 1.65 6.56
N LEU A 191 8.02 0.98 6.62
CA LEU A 191 8.16 -0.29 7.30
C LEU A 191 9.50 -0.37 8.03
N GLY A 192 9.57 -1.16 9.08
CA GLY A 192 10.77 -1.32 9.91
C GLY A 192 10.62 -2.48 10.87
N SER A 193 11.40 -2.51 11.94
CA SER A 193 11.24 -3.52 13.00
C SER A 193 10.14 -3.12 13.97
N TYR A 194 9.42 -4.12 14.50
CA TYR A 194 8.57 -3.91 15.67
C TYR A 194 9.35 -3.97 16.99
N SER A 195 10.43 -4.76 17.05
CA SER A 195 11.06 -5.16 18.32
C SER A 195 12.50 -4.74 18.49
N TYR A 196 13.21 -4.46 17.39
CA TYR A 196 14.64 -4.14 17.42
C TYR A 196 14.87 -2.69 17.04
N SER A 197 15.66 -1.98 17.85
CA SER A 197 16.14 -0.65 17.52
C SER A 197 17.15 -0.68 16.36
N ASP A 198 17.45 0.50 15.84
CA ASP A 198 18.47 0.75 14.81
C ASP A 198 19.86 0.18 15.14
N LEU A 199 20.19 0.03 16.43
CA LEU A 199 21.42 -0.58 16.92
C LEU A 199 21.53 -2.09 16.68
N LYS A 200 20.42 -2.79 16.43
CA LYS A 200 20.40 -4.24 16.17
C LYS A 200 19.89 -4.59 14.79
N MET A 201 18.96 -3.81 14.26
CA MET A 201 18.35 -4.03 12.95
C MET A 201 18.16 -2.70 12.24
N MET A 202 18.77 -2.57 11.08
CA MET A 202 18.71 -1.36 10.27
C MET A 202 18.05 -1.68 8.94
N PHE A 203 17.02 -0.90 8.60
CA PHE A 203 16.28 -1.05 7.37
C PHE A 203 16.75 0.00 6.37
N GLU A 204 17.15 -0.45 5.18
CA GLU A 204 17.62 0.43 4.11
C GLU A 204 16.78 0.21 2.85
N THR A 205 16.37 1.28 2.18
CA THR A 205 15.66 1.19 0.89
C THR A 205 16.66 1.12 -0.25
N GLU A 206 16.80 -0.06 -0.86
CA GLU A 206 17.70 -0.27 -2.00
C GLU A 206 17.05 0.28 -3.28
N MET A 207 15.81 -0.16 -3.59
CA MET A 207 15.00 0.38 -4.67
C MET A 207 13.54 0.57 -4.25
N ALA A 208 13.04 1.80 -4.42
CA ALA A 208 11.62 2.09 -4.51
C ALA A 208 11.31 2.33 -5.98
N GLY A 209 10.90 1.26 -6.68
CA GLY A 209 10.65 1.29 -8.11
C GLY A 209 9.16 1.35 -8.37
N TYR A 210 8.71 2.41 -9.02
CA TYR A 210 7.44 2.41 -9.74
C TYR A 210 7.76 2.27 -11.21
N SER A 211 7.48 1.11 -11.78
CA SER A 211 7.36 0.99 -13.22
C SER A 211 5.88 1.06 -13.50
N PRO A 212 5.29 2.26 -13.74
CA PRO A 212 3.94 2.30 -14.27
C PRO A 212 3.97 1.41 -15.52
N PRO A 213 3.06 0.44 -15.66
CA PRO A 213 3.04 -0.38 -16.85
C PRO A 213 3.03 0.58 -18.05
N LYS A 214 4.03 0.48 -18.94
CA LYS A 214 4.05 1.18 -20.25
C LYS A 214 2.92 0.68 -21.17
N HIS A 215 1.88 0.09 -20.60
CA HIS A 215 0.81 -0.60 -21.27
C HIS A 215 -0.50 0.14 -21.07
N THR A 216 -1.25 0.14 -22.16
CA THR A 216 -2.55 0.75 -22.43
C THR A 216 -3.69 0.29 -21.51
N ASN A 217 -3.40 -0.42 -20.41
CA ASN A 217 -4.35 -1.16 -19.58
C ASN A 217 -4.21 -0.84 -18.08
N SER A 218 -3.59 0.26 -17.69
CA SER A 218 -3.58 0.71 -16.29
C SER A 218 -5.00 1.13 -15.85
N ILE A 219 -5.36 0.85 -14.60
CA ILE A 219 -6.61 1.34 -14.02
C ILE A 219 -6.65 2.87 -14.15
N PRO A 220 -7.71 3.45 -14.74
CA PRO A 220 -7.85 4.90 -14.82
C PRO A 220 -8.07 5.44 -13.41
N LEU A 221 -7.03 6.07 -12.86
CA LEU A 221 -7.09 6.75 -11.58
C LEU A 221 -7.33 8.25 -11.81
N ASP A 222 -8.03 8.88 -10.88
CA ASP A 222 -8.20 10.34 -10.86
C ASP A 222 -6.89 11.08 -10.51
N PHE A 223 -5.79 10.34 -10.29
CA PHE A 223 -4.50 10.85 -9.87
C PHE A 223 -3.39 10.42 -10.82
N GLU A 224 -2.48 11.34 -11.11
CA GLU A 224 -1.14 11.04 -11.58
C GLU A 224 -0.28 10.66 -10.37
N ILE A 225 0.48 9.57 -10.50
CA ILE A 225 1.25 8.98 -9.42
C ILE A 225 2.74 9.16 -9.68
N ASN A 226 3.44 9.75 -8.72
CA ASN A 226 4.88 9.80 -8.69
C ASN A 226 5.41 9.15 -7.40
N ILE A 227 6.45 8.31 -7.53
CA ILE A 227 7.04 7.59 -6.41
C ILE A 227 8.50 7.99 -6.26
N SER A 228 8.85 8.44 -5.06
CA SER A 228 10.19 8.86 -4.71
C SER A 228 10.69 8.13 -3.47
N LYS A 229 11.99 8.22 -3.21
CA LYS A 229 12.58 7.67 -1.98
C LYS A 229 12.09 8.45 -0.78
N LEU A 230 11.89 7.75 0.33
CA LEU A 230 11.49 8.35 1.60
C LEU A 230 12.53 9.39 2.06
N SER A 231 12.06 10.56 2.52
CA SER A 231 12.92 11.59 3.10
C SER A 231 13.71 11.09 4.32
N LEU A 232 14.92 11.60 4.53
CA LEU A 232 15.79 11.19 5.65
C LEU A 232 15.12 11.37 7.02
N ALA A 233 14.29 12.41 7.18
CA ALA A 233 13.57 12.68 8.42
C ALA A 233 12.52 11.61 8.74
N ASP A 234 12.00 10.92 7.73
CA ASP A 234 10.96 9.90 7.86
C ASP A 234 11.55 8.47 7.90
N GLN A 235 12.87 8.32 7.76
CA GLN A 235 13.58 7.03 7.84
C GLN A 235 13.90 6.60 9.28
N THR A 236 13.45 7.35 10.29
CA THR A 236 13.67 7.01 11.70
C THR A 236 12.41 7.28 12.51
N TYR A 237 12.02 6.30 13.31
CA TYR A 237 10.94 6.43 14.29
C TYR A 237 11.51 6.53 15.69
N ILE A 238 11.19 7.62 16.40
CA ILE A 238 11.68 7.88 17.75
C ILE A 238 10.64 7.38 18.75
N ALA A 239 10.90 6.24 19.40
CA ALA A 239 9.97 5.60 20.33
C ALA A 239 10.24 5.96 21.80
N GLY A 240 10.87 7.11 22.05
CA GLY A 240 11.18 7.59 23.40
C GLY A 240 12.10 6.63 24.16
N SER A 241 11.61 6.02 25.24
CA SER A 241 12.39 5.11 26.09
C SER A 241 12.81 3.80 25.43
N LEU A 242 12.16 3.41 24.32
CA LEU A 242 12.50 2.22 23.55
C LEU A 242 13.65 2.46 22.57
N GLY A 243 14.08 3.72 22.38
CA GLY A 243 15.12 4.11 21.45
C GLY A 243 14.60 4.44 20.05
N ASN A 244 15.53 4.49 19.10
CA ASN A 244 15.26 4.83 17.71
C ASN A 244 15.11 3.55 16.87
N PHE A 245 14.16 3.57 15.95
CA PHE A 245 13.88 2.48 15.03
C PHE A 245 14.16 2.95 13.60
N SER A 246 14.92 2.16 12.86
CA SER A 246 15.20 2.43 11.45
C SER A 246 14.01 2.03 10.59
N LEU A 247 13.60 2.93 9.69
CA LEU A 247 12.50 2.75 8.75
C LEU A 247 12.99 2.80 7.31
N ALA A 248 12.49 1.88 6.49
CA ALA A 248 12.61 1.90 5.04
C ALA A 248 11.23 2.11 4.41
N GLY A 249 11.21 2.63 3.18
CA GLY A 249 9.95 2.87 2.50
C GLY A 249 10.08 3.81 1.31
N PHE A 250 8.95 4.40 0.92
CA PHE A 250 8.87 5.32 -0.20
C PHE A 250 7.78 6.37 0.04
N GLU A 251 7.89 7.46 -0.70
CA GLU A 251 6.92 8.53 -0.72
C GLU A 251 6.14 8.49 -2.04
N LEU A 252 4.82 8.52 -1.91
CA LEU A 252 3.86 8.45 -3.00
C LEU A 252 3.19 9.82 -3.10
N VAL A 253 3.51 10.55 -4.16
CA VAL A 253 2.90 11.84 -4.50
C VAL A 253 1.76 11.58 -5.48
N LEU A 254 0.56 11.99 -5.10
CA LEU A 254 -0.65 11.88 -5.90
C LEU A 254 -1.09 13.27 -6.35
N ASP A 255 -1.05 13.52 -7.65
CA ASP A 255 -1.50 14.77 -8.26
C ASP A 255 -2.85 14.56 -8.95
N ARG A 256 -3.88 15.28 -8.52
CA ARG A 256 -5.24 15.07 -9.04
C ARG A 256 -5.41 15.64 -10.45
N HIS A 257 -6.04 14.87 -11.34
CA HIS A 257 -6.47 15.34 -12.65
C HIS A 257 -7.64 16.33 -12.53
N MET A 258 -7.33 17.63 -12.56
CA MET A 258 -8.32 18.69 -12.34
C MET A 258 -9.30 18.93 -13.51
N ALA A 259 -8.99 18.45 -14.72
CA ALA A 259 -9.70 18.85 -15.94
C ALA A 259 -11.19 18.51 -15.92
N SER A 260 -11.55 17.34 -15.40
CA SER A 260 -12.94 16.90 -15.26
C SER A 260 -13.74 17.83 -14.33
N TYR A 261 -13.15 18.26 -13.22
CA TYR A 261 -13.78 19.18 -12.27
C TYR A 261 -13.91 20.60 -12.85
N LEU A 262 -12.91 21.07 -13.59
CA LEU A 262 -12.94 22.38 -14.23
C LEU A 262 -14.08 22.48 -15.25
N LEU A 263 -14.21 21.47 -16.13
CA LEU A 263 -15.25 21.46 -17.17
C LEU A 263 -16.63 21.08 -16.62
N GLY A 264 -16.69 20.21 -15.60
CA GLY A 264 -17.94 19.72 -15.03
C GLY A 264 -18.60 20.67 -14.03
N TYR A 265 -17.82 21.45 -13.26
CA TYR A 265 -18.34 22.26 -12.16
C TYR A 265 -17.96 23.74 -12.26
N TYR A 266 -16.69 24.07 -12.49
CA TYR A 266 -16.25 25.48 -12.52
C TYR A 266 -16.75 26.24 -13.75
N LEU A 267 -16.73 25.62 -14.93
CA LEU A 267 -17.18 26.28 -16.17
C LEU A 267 -18.71 26.51 -16.17
N PRO A 268 -19.57 25.52 -15.85
CA PRO A 268 -21.02 25.74 -15.81
C PRO A 268 -21.44 26.77 -14.76
N THR A 269 -20.83 26.79 -13.58
CA THR A 269 -21.12 27.82 -12.57
C THR A 269 -20.73 29.21 -13.01
N GLY A 270 -19.57 29.37 -13.66
CA GLY A 270 -19.20 30.62 -14.29
C GLY A 270 -20.23 31.07 -15.32
N LEU A 271 -20.70 30.17 -16.18
CA LEU A 271 -21.75 30.47 -17.17
C LEU A 271 -23.09 30.86 -16.52
N PHE A 272 -23.49 30.23 -15.42
CA PHE A 272 -24.72 30.59 -14.72
C PHE A 272 -24.66 31.98 -14.07
N VAL A 273 -23.49 32.37 -13.54
CA VAL A 273 -23.26 33.74 -13.04
C VAL A 273 -23.26 34.75 -14.20
N MET A 274 -22.66 34.42 -15.34
CA MET A 274 -22.76 35.29 -16.52
C MET A 274 -24.21 35.40 -17.03
N ALA A 275 -24.98 34.32 -16.96
CA ALA A 275 -26.39 34.32 -17.35
C ALA A 275 -27.27 35.11 -16.37
N SER A 276 -26.91 35.21 -15.10
CA SER A 276 -27.64 36.03 -14.14
C SER A 276 -27.51 37.53 -14.47
N TRP A 277 -26.36 37.95 -15.00
CA TRP A 277 -26.16 39.32 -15.47
C TRP A 277 -27.07 39.70 -16.64
N ILE A 278 -27.46 38.73 -17.48
CA ILE A 278 -28.48 38.94 -18.54
C ILE A 278 -29.82 39.34 -17.91
N GLY A 279 -30.10 38.90 -16.69
CA GLY A 279 -31.28 39.31 -15.92
C GLY A 279 -31.35 40.83 -15.64
N PHE A 280 -30.24 41.57 -15.71
CA PHE A 280 -30.24 43.05 -15.64
C PHE A 280 -30.64 43.71 -16.96
N LEU A 281 -30.53 43.01 -18.08
CA LEU A 281 -30.91 43.53 -19.40
C LEU A 281 -32.42 43.42 -19.66
N ILE A 282 -33.13 42.63 -18.85
CA ILE A 282 -34.58 42.47 -18.93
C ILE A 282 -35.25 43.75 -18.39
N PRO A 283 -36.16 44.36 -19.14
CA PRO A 283 -36.85 45.58 -18.72
C PRO A 283 -37.60 45.39 -17.40
N VAL A 284 -37.58 46.42 -16.55
CA VAL A 284 -38.10 46.40 -15.17
C VAL A 284 -39.60 46.09 -15.08
N GLU A 285 -40.34 46.31 -16.16
CA GLU A 285 -41.77 46.05 -16.27
C GLU A 285 -42.08 44.53 -16.29
N ALA A 286 -41.11 43.68 -16.64
CA ALA A 286 -41.26 42.22 -16.73
C ALA A 286 -40.80 41.48 -15.46
N ILE A 287 -41.24 41.95 -14.28
CA ILE A 287 -40.89 41.40 -12.95
C ILE A 287 -41.01 39.86 -12.87
N PRO A 288 -42.10 39.21 -13.34
CA PRO A 288 -42.25 37.77 -13.21
C PRO A 288 -41.16 36.96 -13.94
N GLY A 289 -40.71 37.45 -15.10
CA GLY A 289 -39.66 36.79 -15.89
C GLY A 289 -38.30 36.87 -15.23
N ARG A 290 -37.95 38.04 -14.68
CA ARG A 290 -36.69 38.26 -13.96
C ARG A 290 -36.60 37.40 -12.69
N MET A 291 -37.67 37.35 -11.89
CA MET A 291 -37.70 36.55 -10.67
C MET A 291 -37.64 35.05 -10.98
N ALA A 292 -38.36 34.57 -12.00
CA ALA A 292 -38.31 33.17 -12.41
C ALA A 292 -36.89 32.75 -12.85
N LEU A 293 -36.20 33.58 -13.62
CA LEU A 293 -34.82 33.32 -14.05
C LEU A 293 -33.85 33.24 -12.85
N LEU A 294 -33.90 34.19 -11.92
CA LEU A 294 -32.97 34.20 -10.79
C LEU A 294 -33.24 33.03 -9.81
N ILE A 295 -34.50 32.71 -9.55
CA ILE A 295 -34.87 31.59 -8.66
C ILE A 295 -34.45 30.26 -9.28
N THR A 296 -34.65 30.08 -10.59
CA THR A 296 -34.24 28.85 -11.29
C THR A 296 -32.72 28.69 -11.29
N LEU A 297 -31.95 29.77 -11.54
CA LEU A 297 -30.48 29.75 -11.44
C LEU A 297 -30.01 29.41 -10.03
N PHE A 298 -30.64 29.98 -8.99
CA PHE A 298 -30.31 29.67 -7.60
C PHE A 298 -30.55 28.19 -7.28
N LEU A 299 -31.70 27.65 -7.70
CA LEU A 299 -32.04 26.24 -7.48
C LEU A 299 -31.04 25.30 -8.16
N VAL A 300 -30.62 25.62 -9.39
CA VAL A 300 -29.60 24.86 -10.12
C VAL A 300 -28.27 24.89 -9.39
N LEU A 301 -27.81 26.06 -8.92
CA LEU A 301 -26.57 26.16 -8.14
C LEU A 301 -26.64 25.37 -6.84
N MET A 302 -27.78 25.37 -6.13
CA MET A 302 -27.96 24.56 -4.92
C MET A 302 -27.92 23.05 -5.20
N ASN A 303 -28.50 22.62 -6.32
CA ASN A 303 -28.44 21.23 -6.73
C ASN A 303 -26.99 20.79 -7.03
N ILE A 304 -26.24 21.64 -7.74
CA ILE A 304 -24.81 21.38 -7.99
C ILE A 304 -24.00 21.39 -6.69
N PHE A 305 -24.27 22.31 -5.76
CA PHE A 305 -23.62 22.34 -4.45
C PHE A 305 -23.87 21.05 -3.67
N ASN A 306 -25.12 20.59 -3.61
CA ASN A 306 -25.45 19.31 -2.97
C ASN A 306 -24.69 18.15 -3.63
N THR A 307 -24.62 18.12 -4.96
CA THR A 307 -23.83 17.11 -5.69
C THR A 307 -22.36 17.16 -5.30
N ILE A 308 -21.76 18.35 -5.22
CA ILE A 308 -20.36 18.54 -4.81
C ILE A 308 -20.14 18.03 -3.39
N THR A 309 -21.02 18.38 -2.44
CA THR A 309 -20.88 17.91 -1.06
C THR A 309 -20.96 16.38 -0.93
N THR A 310 -21.63 15.69 -1.86
CA THR A 310 -21.70 14.22 -1.87
C THR A 310 -20.47 13.55 -2.47
N ILE A 311 -19.77 14.22 -3.40
CA ILE A 311 -18.57 13.66 -4.05
C ILE A 311 -17.28 14.08 -3.35
N THR A 312 -17.27 15.20 -2.62
CA THR A 312 -16.09 15.67 -1.91
C THR A 312 -15.88 14.85 -0.63
N PRO A 313 -14.66 14.40 -0.34
CA PRO A 313 -14.35 13.74 0.92
C PRO A 313 -14.60 14.68 2.11
N LYS A 314 -14.96 14.09 3.25
CA LYS A 314 -15.23 14.86 4.48
C LYS A 314 -13.94 15.43 5.04
N THR A 315 -13.95 16.74 5.29
CA THR A 315 -12.86 17.45 5.97
C THR A 315 -13.39 18.28 7.12
N ASP A 316 -12.51 18.67 8.03
CA ASP A 316 -12.84 19.53 9.18
C ASP A 316 -13.25 20.95 8.79
N GLY A 317 -13.11 21.35 7.51
CA GLY A 317 -13.43 22.68 7.01
C GLY A 317 -14.11 22.70 5.64
N LEU A 318 -14.26 23.90 5.09
CA LEU A 318 -14.72 24.08 3.71
C LEU A 318 -13.57 23.79 2.74
N THR A 319 -13.82 22.95 1.74
CA THR A 319 -12.88 22.74 0.63
C THR A 319 -12.89 23.94 -0.32
N ALA A 320 -11.83 24.10 -1.12
CA ALA A 320 -11.71 25.20 -2.08
C ALA A 320 -12.89 25.27 -3.07
N ILE A 321 -13.37 24.11 -3.55
CA ILE A 321 -14.56 24.07 -4.42
C ILE A 321 -15.83 24.49 -3.68
N GLN A 322 -16.04 24.04 -2.43
CA GLN A 322 -17.21 24.44 -1.65
C GLN A 322 -17.20 25.95 -1.36
N ALA A 323 -16.02 26.51 -1.05
CA ALA A 323 -15.84 27.95 -0.87
C ALA A 323 -16.14 28.74 -2.16
N HIS A 324 -15.70 28.23 -3.32
CA HIS A 324 -16.01 28.85 -4.62
C HIS A 324 -17.52 28.89 -4.88
N PHE A 325 -18.21 27.77 -4.67
CA PHE A 325 -19.66 27.68 -4.86
C PHE A 325 -20.44 28.57 -3.89
N ASN A 326 -20.07 28.57 -2.61
CA ASN A 326 -20.70 29.44 -1.61
C ASN A 326 -20.58 30.92 -2.01
N ASN A 327 -19.40 31.33 -2.49
CA ASN A 327 -19.21 32.70 -2.97
C ASN A 327 -20.12 33.02 -4.17
N LYS A 328 -20.22 32.11 -5.16
CA LYS A 328 -21.10 32.30 -6.32
C LYS A 328 -22.58 32.29 -5.98
N SER A 329 -22.99 31.48 -5.01
CA SER A 329 -24.37 31.50 -4.51
C SER A 329 -24.70 32.82 -3.81
N LEU A 330 -23.75 33.38 -3.04
CA LEU A 330 -23.91 34.66 -2.37
C LEU A 330 -24.01 35.82 -3.36
N ASP A 331 -23.17 35.82 -4.41
CA ASP A 331 -23.26 36.78 -5.53
C ASP A 331 -24.69 36.79 -6.10
N LEU A 332 -25.25 35.62 -6.41
CA LEU A 332 -26.58 35.49 -6.98
C LEU A 332 -27.69 35.97 -6.03
N VAL A 333 -27.57 35.68 -4.73
CA VAL A 333 -28.50 36.16 -3.70
C VAL A 333 -28.44 37.69 -3.60
N CYS A 334 -27.24 38.28 -3.61
CA CYS A 334 -27.08 39.73 -3.65
C CYS A 334 -27.72 40.34 -4.90
N GLU A 335 -27.62 39.71 -6.06
CA GLU A 335 -28.29 40.17 -7.29
C GLU A 335 -29.83 40.10 -7.20
N ILE A 336 -30.37 39.07 -6.55
CA ILE A 336 -31.83 38.96 -6.26
C ILE A 336 -32.29 40.14 -5.39
N PHE A 337 -31.56 40.45 -4.33
CA PHE A 337 -31.91 41.55 -3.41
C PHE A 337 -31.65 42.94 -3.98
N MET A 338 -30.55 43.16 -4.71
CA MET A 338 -30.32 44.44 -5.40
C MET A 338 -31.33 44.64 -6.53
N GLY A 339 -31.70 43.57 -7.21
CA GLY A 339 -32.72 43.60 -8.24
C GLY A 339 -34.10 44.00 -7.72
N SER A 340 -34.41 43.73 -6.45
CA SER A 340 -35.66 44.19 -5.81
C SER A 340 -35.59 45.63 -5.28
N HIS A 341 -34.38 46.16 -5.04
CA HIS A 341 -34.15 47.50 -4.46
C HIS A 341 -33.86 48.62 -5.48
N MET A 342 -33.57 48.33 -6.75
CA MET A 342 -33.46 49.35 -7.82
C MET A 342 -34.84 49.89 -8.30
N ASN A 343 -35.86 49.84 -7.45
CA ASN A 343 -37.19 50.42 -7.69
C ASN A 343 -37.39 51.70 -6.89
#